data_AF-A0AAD3M5J8-F1
#
_entry.id   AF-A0AAD3M5J8-F1
#
_cell.length_a   1.000
_cell.length_b   1.000
_cell.length_c   1.000
_cell.angle_alpha   90.00
_cell.angle_beta   90.00
_cell.angle_gamma   90.00
#
_symmetry.space_group_name_H-M   'P 1'
#
loop_
_entity.id
_entity.type
_entity.pdbx_description
1 polymer ?
#
loop_
_entity_poly.entity_id
_entity_poly.type
_entity_poly.pdbx_seq_one_letter_code
_entity_poly.pdbx_strand_id
1 'polypeptide(L)' 'MEKGDTVFFHPLLIHGSGMNQTQGFRKAISCHYASADCYYIDVKGTTQENIEKEVKEVATKKYALDEEISFK' A
#
# COMPACT_ATOMS: atom_id res chain seq x y z
N MET A 1 1.21 -22.81 -0.53
CA MET A 1 -0.11 -22.38 -0.03
C MET A 1 -1.15 -22.96 -0.95
N GLU A 2 -2.06 -23.73 -0.38
CA GLU A 2 -3.21 -24.31 -1.06
C GLU A 2 -4.38 -23.30 -1.10
N LYS A 3 -5.43 -23.63 -1.84
CA LYS A 3 -6.62 -22.77 -1.94
C LYS A 3 -7.30 -22.66 -0.57
N GLY A 4 -7.39 -21.44 -0.04
CA GLY A 4 -8.01 -21.16 1.25
C GLY A 4 -7.01 -20.87 2.36
N ASP A 5 -5.73 -21.23 2.16
CA ASP A 5 -4.67 -20.84 3.08
C ASP A 5 -4.55 -19.32 3.16
N THR A 6 -4.36 -18.82 4.38
CA THR A 6 -4.14 -17.39 4.65
C THR A 6 -2.82 -17.23 5.39
N VAL A 7 -2.00 -16.29 4.92
CA VAL A 7 -0.77 -15.89 5.59
C VAL A 7 -0.97 -14.54 6.26
N PHE A 8 -0.63 -14.45 7.55
CA PHE A 8 -0.62 -13.22 8.31
C PHE A 8 0.82 -12.81 8.56
N PHE A 9 1.17 -11.56 8.32
CA PHE A 9 2.51 -11.05 8.56
C PHE A 9 2.52 -9.56 8.88
N HIS A 10 3.61 -9.11 9.51
CA HIS A 10 3.80 -7.73 9.94
C HIS A 10 4.17 -6.81 8.75
N PRO A 11 3.74 -5.53 8.70
CA PRO A 11 4.03 -4.62 7.57
C PRO A 11 5.52 -4.38 7.29
N LEU A 12 6.39 -4.60 8.29
CA LEU A 12 7.85 -4.45 8.16
C LEU A 12 8.56 -5.74 7.71
N LEU A 13 7.85 -6.84 7.50
CA LEU A 13 8.45 -8.04 6.94
C LEU A 13 8.83 -7.76 5.48
N ILE A 14 10.12 -7.85 5.16
CA ILE A 14 10.61 -7.72 3.79
C ILE A 14 10.06 -8.90 2.98
N HIS A 15 9.28 -8.62 1.95
CA HIS A 15 8.62 -9.64 1.15
C HIS A 15 8.51 -9.22 -0.32
N GLY A 16 8.30 -10.21 -1.19
CA GLY A 16 8.14 -10.04 -2.63
C GLY A 16 7.64 -11.33 -3.28
N SER A 17 7.11 -11.23 -4.50
CA SER A 17 6.68 -12.40 -5.26
C SER A 17 7.83 -13.02 -6.04
N GLY A 18 7.96 -14.34 -5.98
CA GLY A 18 8.77 -15.09 -6.95
C GLY A 18 8.15 -15.06 -8.36
N MET A 19 8.99 -15.26 -9.37
CA MET A 19 8.57 -15.34 -10.78
C MET A 19 7.56 -16.46 -11.00
N ASN A 20 6.45 -16.17 -11.69
CA ASN A 20 5.51 -17.19 -12.12
C ASN A 20 6.07 -17.90 -13.37
N GLN A 21 6.55 -19.13 -13.21
CA GLN A 21 7.16 -19.93 -14.29
C GLN A 21 6.15 -20.81 -15.05
N THR A 22 4.86 -20.60 -14.83
CA THR A 22 3.79 -21.34 -15.50
C THR A 22 3.06 -20.47 -16.52
N GLN A 23 2.29 -21.09 -17.42
CA GLN A 23 1.42 -20.36 -18.36
C GLN A 23 0.10 -19.88 -17.73
N GLY A 24 -0.17 -20.25 -16.47
CA GLY A 24 -1.39 -19.88 -15.76
C GLY A 24 -1.26 -18.56 -14.99
N PHE A 25 -2.39 -17.89 -14.72
CA PHE A 25 -2.42 -16.71 -13.84
C PHE A 25 -2.55 -17.11 -12.37
N ARG A 26 -1.57 -16.72 -11.54
CA ARG A 26 -1.60 -16.93 -10.08
C ARG A 26 -2.40 -15.83 -9.38
N LYS A 27 -3.56 -16.17 -8.80
CA LYS A 27 -4.46 -15.22 -8.10
C LYS A 27 -4.28 -15.28 -6.59
N ALA A 28 -4.33 -14.12 -5.94
CA ALA A 28 -4.37 -13.96 -4.48
C ALA A 28 -5.19 -12.70 -4.13
N ILE A 29 -5.73 -12.63 -2.92
CA ILE A 29 -6.41 -11.44 -2.37
C ILE A 29 -5.75 -11.06 -1.05
N SER A 30 -5.65 -9.76 -0.77
CA SER A 30 -5.02 -9.25 0.45
C SER A 30 -5.82 -8.10 1.07
N CYS A 31 -5.62 -7.92 2.37
CA CYS A 31 -6.15 -6.81 3.16
C CYS A 31 -5.12 -6.46 4.24
N HIS A 32 -4.99 -5.17 4.56
CA HIS A 32 -4.19 -4.70 5.69
C HIS A 32 -5.16 -4.20 6.77
N TYR A 33 -5.03 -4.75 7.98
CA TYR A 33 -5.81 -4.35 9.14
C TYR A 33 -4.99 -3.42 10.04
N ALA A 34 -5.64 -2.44 10.66
CA ALA A 34 -5.06 -1.56 11.66
C ALA A 34 -6.01 -1.48 12.86
N SER A 35 -5.47 -1.27 14.06
CA SER A 35 -6.28 -0.99 15.25
C SER A 35 -7.01 0.34 15.05
N ALA A 36 -8.19 0.48 15.66
CA ALA A 36 -8.87 1.77 15.74
C ALA A 36 -8.07 2.81 16.56
N ASP A 37 -7.11 2.36 17.38
CA ASP A 37 -6.22 3.23 18.16
C ASP A 37 -4.99 3.71 17.36
N CYS A 38 -4.83 3.28 16.10
CA CYS A 38 -3.78 3.81 15.25
C CYS A 38 -4.03 5.29 14.92
N TYR A 39 -2.96 5.97 14.53
CA TYR A 39 -3.01 7.39 14.15
C TYR A 39 -2.17 7.62 12.90
N TYR A 40 -2.52 8.65 12.15
CA TYR A 40 -1.77 9.09 10.98
C TYR A 40 -0.55 9.90 11.42
N ILE A 41 0.54 9.79 10.65
CA ILE A 41 1.80 10.51 10.89
C ILE A 41 2.08 11.46 9.74
N ASP A 42 2.73 12.58 10.05
CA ASP A 42 3.35 13.42 9.02
C ASP A 42 4.62 12.72 8.51
N VAL A 43 4.68 12.53 7.20
CA VAL A 43 5.80 11.85 6.53
C VAL A 43 6.84 12.83 5.97
N LYS A 44 6.64 14.15 6.09
CA LYS A 44 7.60 15.16 5.65
C LYS A 44 8.95 15.00 6.35
N GLY A 45 10.03 15.05 5.58
CA GLY A 45 11.39 14.83 6.09
C GLY A 45 11.69 13.38 6.48
N THR A 46 10.77 12.43 6.28
CA THR A 46 11.00 11.00 6.49
C THR A 46 11.35 10.30 5.17
N THR A 47 11.73 9.03 5.25
CA THR A 47 11.94 8.20 4.05
C THR A 47 10.65 7.94 3.25
N GLN A 48 9.48 8.24 3.82
CA GLN A 48 8.17 8.03 3.19
C GLN A 48 7.61 9.29 2.51
N GLU A 49 8.30 10.44 2.54
CA GLU A 49 7.84 11.70 1.92
C GLU A 49 7.49 11.53 0.42
N ASN A 50 8.18 10.64 -0.28
CA ASN A 50 7.95 10.37 -1.69
C ASN A 50 6.52 9.84 -1.96
N ILE A 51 5.98 9.05 -1.03
CA ILE A 51 4.62 8.50 -1.13
C ILE A 51 3.59 9.63 -1.06
N GLU A 52 3.80 10.65 -0.21
CA GLU A 52 2.93 11.82 -0.14
C GLU A 52 2.80 12.50 -1.52
N LYS A 53 3.95 12.69 -2.19
CA LYS A 53 4.01 13.32 -3.52
C LYS A 53 3.31 12.47 -4.56
N GLU A 54 3.59 11.16 -4.61
CA GLU A 54 2.95 10.24 -5.55
C GLU A 54 1.42 10.21 -5.39
N VAL A 55 0.92 10.14 -4.15
CA VAL A 55 -0.52 10.10 -3.89
C VAL A 55 -1.19 11.43 -4.27
N LYS A 56 -0.55 12.57 -3.97
CA LYS A 56 -1.04 13.90 -4.41
C LYS A 56 -1.14 13.98 -5.92
N GLU A 57 -0.11 13.55 -6.65
CA GLU A 57 -0.13 13.55 -8.11
C GLU A 57 -1.26 12.69 -8.68
N VAL A 58 -1.49 11.50 -8.11
CA VAL A 58 -2.60 10.63 -8.54
C VAL A 58 -3.94 11.30 -8.24
N ALA A 59 -4.09 11.94 -7.09
CA ALA A 59 -5.32 12.62 -6.70
C ALA A 59 -5.63 13.81 -7.63
N THR A 60 -4.65 14.68 -7.89
CA THR A 60 -4.78 15.79 -8.84
C THR A 60 -5.14 15.30 -10.24
N LYS A 61 -4.47 14.27 -10.76
CA LYS A 61 -4.75 13.70 -12.09
C LYS A 61 -6.15 13.09 -12.20
N LYS A 62 -6.63 12.39 -11.17
CA LYS A 62 -7.91 11.67 -11.20
C LYS A 62 -9.11 12.53 -10.87
N TYR A 63 -8.94 13.51 -9.98
CA TYR A 63 -10.05 14.24 -9.37
C TYR A 63 -9.97 15.76 -9.58
N ALA A 64 -8.99 16.25 -10.34
CA ALA A 64 -8.75 17.68 -10.57
C ALA A 64 -8.71 18.49 -9.26
N LEU A 65 -8.15 17.89 -8.21
CA LEU A 65 -7.98 18.52 -6.91
C LEU A 65 -6.72 19.40 -6.92
N ASP A 66 -6.84 20.57 -6.32
CA ASP A 66 -5.77 21.56 -6.18
C ASP A 66 -4.66 21.06 -5.22
N GLU A 67 -3.48 21.68 -5.24
CA GLU A 67 -2.30 21.26 -4.45
C GLU A 67 -2.48 21.36 -2.93
N GLU A 68 -3.61 21.87 -2.44
CA GLU A 68 -3.92 22.06 -1.01
C GLU A 68 -4.39 20.79 -0.29
N ILE A 69 -4.39 19.62 -0.94
CA ILE A 69 -4.76 18.35 -0.31
C ILE A 69 -3.76 18.03 0.81
N SER A 70 -4.28 17.75 2.00
CA SER A 70 -3.52 17.23 3.13
C SER A 70 -4.01 15.85 3.53
N PHE A 71 -3.08 14.96 3.86
CA PHE A 71 -3.39 13.70 4.52
C PHE A 71 -3.43 14.00 6.02
N LYS A 72 -4.61 13.82 6.61
CA LYS A 72 -4.80 13.94 8.06
C LYS A 72 -4.61 12.59 8.73
#